data_AF-C2E6J8-F1
#
_entry.id   AF-C2E6J8-F1
#
_cell.length_a   1.000
_cell.length_b   1.000
_cell.length_c   1.000
_cell.angle_alpha   90.00
_cell.angle_beta   90.00
_cell.angle_gamma   90.00
#
_symmetry.space_group_name_H-M   'P 1'
#
loop_
_entity.id
_entity.type
_entity.pdbx_description
1 polymer ?
#
loop_
_entity_poly.entity_id
_entity_poly.type
_entity_poly.pdbx_seq_one_letter_code
_entity_poly.pdbx_strand_id
1 'polypeptide(L)'
;MLSGLAIVLEVIAAPIWPILILIFALCSTFWISIMNINFKVLVQESFPSSLLGRIITINSSIVNCMIPIGSFLGGFIVKNYGARPAIILEGLAQLVTAVFYLIMFLKRKRA
;
A
#
# COMPACT_ATOMS: atom_id res chain seq x y z
N MET A 1 -1.52 -7.27 2.63
CA MET A 1 -2.83 -7.94 2.84
C MET A 1 -3.48 -7.44 4.12
N LEU A 2 -2.81 -7.55 5.27
CA LEU A 2 -3.34 -7.10 6.56
C LEU A 2 -3.68 -5.61 6.60
N SER A 3 -2.84 -4.74 6.02
CA SER A 3 -3.15 -3.31 5.92
C SER A 3 -4.40 -3.04 5.07
N GLY A 4 -4.48 -3.61 3.86
CA GLY A 4 -5.67 -3.47 3.01
C GLY A 4 -6.96 -3.98 3.66
N LEU A 5 -6.91 -5.09 4.41
CA LEU A 5 -8.06 -5.55 5.21
C LEU A 5 -8.43 -4.53 6.29
N ALA A 6 -7.46 -4.01 7.03
CA ALA A 6 -7.71 -3.01 8.07
C ALA A 6 -8.37 -1.75 7.50
N ILE A 7 -7.92 -1.26 6.33
CA ILE A 7 -8.50 -0.09 5.65
C ILE A 7 -9.95 -0.35 5.19
N VAL A 8 -10.26 -1.53 4.65
CA VAL A 8 -11.64 -1.86 4.28
C VAL A 8 -12.54 -1.96 5.52
N LEU A 9 -12.04 -2.60 6.59
CA LEU A 9 -12.78 -2.72 7.86
C LEU A 9 -13.01 -1.36 8.53
N GLU A 10 -12.07 -0.43 8.41
CA GLU A 10 -12.19 0.94 8.90
C GLU A 10 -13.47 1.61 8.38
N VAL A 11 -13.71 1.53 7.06
CA VAL A 11 -14.87 2.16 6.41
C VAL A 11 -16.19 1.53 6.85
N ILE A 12 -16.19 0.22 7.09
CA ILE A 12 -17.37 -0.53 7.54
C ILE A 12 -17.67 -0.25 9.02
N ALA A 13 -16.63 -0.13 9.84
CA ALA A 13 -16.74 0.11 11.28
C ALA A 13 -17.07 1.57 11.63
N ALA A 14 -16.68 2.52 10.78
CA ALA A 14 -16.89 3.96 10.96
C ALA A 14 -18.32 4.37 11.39
N PRO A 15 -19.41 3.89 10.76
CA PRO A 15 -20.77 4.23 11.17
C PRO A 15 -21.25 3.55 12.46
N ILE A 16 -20.58 2.47 12.90
CA ILE A 16 -20.99 1.70 14.07
C ILE A 16 -20.33 2.30 15.31
N TRP A 17 -19.00 2.20 15.38
CA TRP A 17 -18.20 2.68 16.51
C TRP A 17 -17.01 3.50 15.99
N PRO A 18 -17.10 4.84 15.96
CA PRO A 18 -16.07 5.70 15.38
C PRO A 18 -14.67 5.53 15.99
N ILE A 19 -14.58 5.11 17.25
CA ILE A 19 -13.29 4.85 17.93
C ILE A 19 -12.48 3.74 17.24
N LEU A 20 -13.15 2.79 16.58
CA LEU A 20 -12.49 1.68 15.87
C LEU A 20 -11.69 2.17 14.67
N ILE A 21 -12.04 3.34 14.11
CA ILE A 21 -11.29 3.95 12.99
C ILE A 21 -9.83 4.15 13.39
N LEU A 22 -9.58 4.66 14.60
CA LEU A 22 -8.22 4.89 15.08
C LEU A 22 -7.43 3.58 15.20
N ILE A 23 -8.07 2.52 15.67
CA ILE A 23 -7.44 1.21 15.82
C ILE A 23 -7.08 0.64 14.44
N PHE A 24 -8.00 0.72 13.47
CA PHE A 24 -7.75 0.23 12.12
C PHE A 24 -6.72 1.07 11.37
N ALA A 25 -6.73 2.40 11.52
CA ALA A 25 -5.73 3.30 10.93
C ALA A 25 -4.33 3.08 11.51
N LEU A 26 -4.21 2.83 12.82
CA LEU A 26 -2.95 2.47 13.45
C LEU A 26 -2.45 1.10 12.94
N CYS A 27 -3.35 0.12 12.87
CA CYS A 27 -3.02 -1.21 12.36
C CYS A 27 -2.56 -1.16 10.89
N SER A 28 -3.27 -0.43 10.03
CA SER A 28 -2.93 -0.30 8.61
C SER A 28 -1.55 0.35 8.42
N THR A 29 -1.29 1.44 9.14
CA THR A 29 -0.02 2.18 9.11
C THR A 29 1.14 1.34 9.62
N PHE A 30 0.93 0.57 10.69
CA PHE A 30 1.92 -0.36 11.23
C PHE A 30 2.34 -1.40 10.18
N TRP A 31 1.38 -2.04 9.53
CA TRP A 31 1.66 -3.04 8.49
C TRP A 31 2.32 -2.44 7.23
N ILE A 32 1.89 -1.25 6.80
CA ILE A 32 2.53 -0.53 5.67
C ILE A 32 3.99 -0.22 6.00
N SER A 33 4.28 0.21 7.23
CA SER A 33 5.63 0.56 7.66
C SER A 33 6.57 -0.65 7.60
N ILE A 34 6.13 -1.80 8.12
CA ILE A 34 6.88 -3.06 8.03
C ILE A 34 7.12 -3.44 6.56
N MET A 35 6.12 -3.32 5.70
CA MET A 35 6.26 -3.62 4.28
C MET A 35 7.30 -2.70 3.61
N ASN A 36 7.24 -1.39 3.87
CA ASN A 36 8.15 -0.40 3.29
C ASN A 36 9.60 -0.65 3.68
N ILE A 37 9.86 -1.01 4.94
CA ILE A 37 11.21 -1.33 5.43
C ILE A 37 11.72 -2.59 4.72
N ASN A 38 10.94 -3.68 4.76
CA ASN A 38 11.33 -4.94 4.13
C ASN A 38 11.56 -4.79 2.62
N PHE A 39 10.72 -4.03 1.91
CA PHE A 39 10.90 -3.78 0.49
C PHE A 39 12.20 -3.03 0.19
N LYS A 40 12.55 -2.01 0.99
CA LYS A 40 13.82 -1.30 0.82
C LYS A 40 15.02 -2.23 1.02
N VAL A 41 15.00 -3.07 2.05
CA VAL A 41 16.06 -4.05 2.31
C VAL A 41 16.17 -5.06 1.15
N LEU A 42 15.03 -5.61 0.71
CA LEU A 42 15.01 -6.55 -0.42
C LEU A 42 15.59 -5.94 -1.70
N VAL A 43 15.26 -4.68 -2.01
CA VAL A 43 15.86 -3.97 -3.15
C VAL A 43 17.37 -3.80 -2.96
N GLN A 44 17.82 -3.42 -1.76
CA GLN A 44 19.25 -3.25 -1.48
C GLN A 44 20.04 -4.56 -1.62
N GLU A 45 19.49 -5.68 -1.17
CA GLU A 45 20.15 -6.99 -1.25
C GLU A 45 20.09 -7.61 -2.66
N SER A 46 19.14 -7.18 -3.50
CA SER A 46 18.94 -7.77 -4.83
C SER A 46 19.89 -7.24 -5.91
N PHE A 47 20.58 -6.11 -5.67
CA PHE A 47 21.40 -5.45 -6.69
C PHE A 47 22.83 -5.17 -6.21
N PRO A 48 23.83 -5.23 -7.12
CA PRO A 48 25.19 -4.87 -6.79
C PRO A 48 25.31 -3.37 -6.43
N SER A 49 26.26 -3.04 -5.55
CA SER A 49 26.49 -1.69 -5.03
C SER A 49 26.71 -0.63 -6.12
N SER A 50 27.30 -1.01 -7.25
CA SER A 50 27.54 -0.12 -8.41
C SER A 50 26.26 0.36 -9.10
N LEU A 51 25.17 -0.40 -9.03
CA LEU A 51 23.88 -0.05 -9.63
C LEU A 51 22.86 0.46 -8.61
N LEU A 52 23.10 0.21 -7.32
CA LEU A 52 22.16 0.46 -6.24
C LEU A 52 21.65 1.91 -6.22
N GLY A 53 22.54 2.89 -6.38
CA GLY A 53 22.15 4.31 -6.43
C GLY A 53 21.18 4.63 -7.57
N ARG A 54 21.36 4.00 -8.74
CA ARG A 54 20.48 4.18 -9.90
C ARG A 54 19.11 3.55 -9.65
N ILE A 55 19.09 2.34 -9.10
CA ILE A 55 17.84 1.62 -8.77
C ILE A 55 17.03 2.37 -7.72
N ILE A 56 17.66 2.85 -6.65
CA ILE A 56 17.00 3.64 -5.61
C ILE A 56 16.42 4.94 -6.19
N THR A 57 17.15 5.60 -7.09
CA THR A 57 16.69 6.83 -7.76
C THR A 57 15.45 6.55 -8.61
N ILE A 58 15.48 5.52 -9.47
CA ILE A 58 14.33 5.11 -10.28
C ILE A 58 13.12 4.80 -9.41
N ASN A 59 13.31 4.00 -8.35
CA ASN A 59 12.23 3.65 -7.44
C ASN A 59 11.64 4.89 -6.75
N SER A 60 12.49 5.80 -6.26
CA SER A 60 12.05 7.04 -5.61
C SER A 60 11.31 7.96 -6.59
N SER A 61 11.78 8.06 -7.84
CA SER A 61 11.10 8.82 -8.89
C SER A 61 9.70 8.27 -9.19
N ILE A 62 9.55 6.94 -9.30
CA ILE A 62 8.25 6.31 -9.50
C ILE A 62 7.31 6.64 -8.35
N VAL A 63 7.74 6.46 -7.10
CA VAL A 63 6.93 6.76 -5.91
C VAL A 63 6.52 8.24 -5.89
N ASN A 64 7.46 9.14 -6.14
CA ASN A 64 7.20 10.58 -6.16
C ASN A 64 6.23 11.00 -7.27
N CYS A 65 6.19 10.29 -8.41
CA CYS A 65 5.18 10.51 -9.44
C CYS A 65 3.83 9.90 -9.08
N MET A 66 3.81 8.75 -8.39
CA MET A 66 2.56 8.08 -8.01
C MET A 66 1.78 8.83 -6.94
N ILE A 67 2.45 9.53 -6.01
CA ILE A 67 1.78 10.32 -4.96
C ILE A 67 0.81 11.36 -5.55
N PRO A 68 1.23 12.32 -6.40
CA PRO A 68 0.32 13.33 -6.94
C PRO A 68 -0.77 12.73 -7.83
N ILE A 69 -0.48 11.66 -8.58
CA ILE A 69 -1.49 10.95 -9.39
C ILE A 69 -2.55 10.32 -8.48
N GLY A 70 -2.12 9.62 -7.43
CA GLY A 70 -3.01 9.03 -6.43
C GLY A 70 -3.83 10.09 -5.70
N SER A 71 -3.23 11.20 -5.30
CA SER A 71 -3.93 12.32 -4.67
C SER A 71 -4.95 12.97 -5.61
N PHE A 72 -4.62 13.15 -6.89
CA PHE A 72 -5.54 13.67 -7.89
C PHE A 72 -6.75 12.74 -8.10
N LEU A 73 -6.49 11.45 -8.33
CA LEU A 73 -7.55 10.46 -8.52
C LEU A 73 -8.40 10.29 -7.26
N GLY A 74 -7.76 10.22 -6.09
CA GLY A 74 -8.43 10.16 -4.79
C GLY A 74 -9.31 11.38 -4.57
N GLY A 75 -8.80 12.59 -4.79
CA GLY A 75 -9.57 13.83 -4.69
C GLY A 75 -10.75 13.88 -5.67
N PHE A 76 -10.54 13.42 -6.91
CA PHE A 76 -11.61 13.31 -7.89
C PHE A 76 -12.72 12.34 -7.44
N ILE A 77 -12.36 11.17 -6.91
CA ILE A 77 -13.33 10.19 -6.40
C ILE A 77 -14.07 10.77 -5.19
N VAL A 78 -13.36 11.37 -4.24
CA VAL A 78 -13.95 11.98 -3.05
C VAL A 78 -14.94 13.08 -3.42
N LYS A 79 -14.61 13.93 -4.39
CA LYS A 79 -15.48 15.02 -4.86
C LYS A 79 -16.79 14.51 -5.46
N ASN A 80 -16.76 13.42 -6.23
CA ASN A 80 -17.93 12.94 -6.98
C ASN A 80 -18.74 11.86 -6.24
N TYR A 81 -18.08 11.05 -5.42
CA TYR A 81 -18.67 9.85 -4.79
C TYR A 81 -18.48 9.79 -3.27
N GLY A 82 -17.82 10.79 -2.67
CA GLY A 82 -17.53 10.84 -1.23
C GLY A 82 -16.31 10.02 -0.81
N ALA A 83 -15.98 10.07 0.47
CA ALA A 83 -14.75 9.47 1.01
C ALA A 83 -14.76 7.93 1.05
N ARG A 84 -15.92 7.31 1.31
CA ARG A 84 -16.05 5.85 1.45
C ARG A 84 -15.50 5.06 0.26
N PRO A 85 -15.92 5.31 -0.99
CA PRO A 85 -15.41 4.56 -2.14
C PRO A 85 -13.92 4.78 -2.38
N ALA A 86 -13.38 5.98 -2.10
CA ALA A 86 -11.96 6.25 -2.25
C ALA A 86 -11.10 5.39 -1.31
N ILE A 87 -11.49 5.31 -0.03
CA ILE A 87 -10.78 4.52 0.99
C ILE A 87 -10.93 3.02 0.73
N ILE A 88 -12.12 2.55 0.31
CA ILE A 88 -12.32 1.14 -0.07
C ILE A 88 -11.42 0.76 -1.26
N LEU A 89 -11.33 1.63 -2.28
CA LEU A 89 -10.45 1.38 -3.43
C LEU A 89 -8.98 1.29 -3.04
N GLU A 90 -8.53 2.11 -2.09
CA GLU A 90 -7.18 2.00 -1.52
C GLU A 90 -6.95 0.63 -0.87
N GLY A 91 -7.86 0.20 0.02
CA GLY A 91 -7.75 -1.09 0.69
C GLY A 91 -7.77 -2.27 -0.28
N LEU A 92 -8.62 -2.22 -1.31
CA LEU A 92 -8.67 -3.21 -2.38
C LEU A 92 -7.39 -3.23 -3.23
N ALA A 93 -6.83 -2.07 -3.58
CA ALA A 93 -5.57 -2.00 -4.33
C ALA A 93 -4.41 -2.65 -3.54
N GLN A 94 -4.36 -2.45 -2.22
CA GLN A 94 -3.38 -3.10 -1.36
C GLN A 94 -3.60 -4.61 -1.25
N LEU A 95 -4.86 -5.08 -1.24
CA LEU A 95 -5.19 -6.51 -1.27
C LEU A 95 -4.72 -7.17 -2.57
N VAL A 96 -5.05 -6.57 -3.71
CA VAL A 96 -4.61 -7.05 -5.03
C VAL A 96 -3.10 -7.12 -5.12
N THR A 97 -2.41 -6.06 -4.69
CA THR A 97 -0.94 -5.99 -4.67
C THR A 97 -0.35 -7.10 -3.79
N ALA A 98 -0.94 -7.35 -2.61
CA ALA A 98 -0.45 -8.40 -1.72
C ALA A 98 -0.66 -9.81 -2.30
N VAL A 99 -1.80 -10.06 -2.94
CA VAL A 99 -2.07 -11.32 -3.64
C VAL A 99 -1.08 -11.52 -4.79
N PHE A 100 -0.82 -10.47 -5.56
CA PHE A 100 0.18 -10.50 -6.64
C PHE A 100 1.57 -10.90 -6.12
N TYR A 101 2.08 -10.25 -5.06
CA TYR A 101 3.37 -10.59 -4.46
C TYR A 101 3.39 -12.00 -3.86
N LEU A 102 2.29 -12.43 -3.23
CA LEU A 102 2.17 -13.78 -2.70
C LEU A 102 2.28 -14.83 -3.82
N ILE A 103 1.57 -14.64 -4.93
CA ILE A 103 1.64 -15.52 -6.10
C ILE A 103 3.06 -15.57 -6.66
N MET A 104 3.71 -14.41 -6.81
CA MET A 104 5.09 -14.35 -7.29
C MET A 104 6.07 -15.09 -6.37
N PHE A 105 5.94 -14.90 -5.06
CA PHE A 105 6.78 -15.58 -4.07
C PHE A 105 6.59 -17.10 -4.11
N LEU A 106 5.34 -17.56 -4.21
CA LEU A 106 5.01 -18.99 -4.33
C LEU A 106 5.55 -19.60 -5.62
N LYS A 107 5.54 -18.85 -6.74
CA LYS A 107 6.19 -19.29 -7.99
C LYS A 107 7.70 -19.42 -7.83
N ARG A 108 8.36 -18.44 -7.20
CA ARG A 108 9.81 -18.46 -6.98
C ARG A 108 10.26 -19.63 -6.10
N LYS A 109 9.45 -20.06 -5.12
CA LYS A 109 9.78 -21.20 -4.25
C LYS A 109 9.61 -22.57 -4.93
N ARG A 110 8.89 -22.63 -6.05
CA ARG A 110 8.66 -23.87 -6.83
C ARG A 110 9.66 -24.07 -7.98
N ALA A 111 10.40 -23.03 -8.34
CA ALA A 111 11.48 -23.07 -9.32
C ALA A 111 12.82 -23.30 -8.62
#